data_AF-A0A2V5WQQ9-F1
#
_entry.id   AF-A0A2V5WQQ9-F1
#
_cell.length_a   1.000
_cell.length_b   1.000
_cell.length_c   1.000
_cell.angle_alpha   90.00
_cell.angle_beta   90.00
_cell.angle_gamma   90.00
#
_symmetry.space_group_name_H-M   'P 1'
#
loop_
_entity.id
_entity.type
_entity.pdbx_description
1 polymer ?
#
loop_
_entity_poly.entity_id
_entity_poly.type
_entity_poly.pdbx_seq_one_letter_code
_entity_poly.pdbx_strand_id
1 'polypeptide(L)'
;MKRFLPWIIFAIAAGSIAVNWLPPKTAKNDIDLTKFGKIPVLVGGRVKPLDTVARNSLLIIHGKQELRLEGGRRLSAMQWLTDVLFNAPVADQYPVFVVQNSEVLGLFGWEQSDRKYFSFAEFMPFLRQIDEQGGQSDKLEAVQRSAYQSGILNLRNGLALYQRLKNSIQPEGAQNFAAELQAFVKSVPGAAKAAREREMGENFDKAKLNDVAEVIQKYERLSEMAYVLAVPPVEKNGDWRAVGDNLLRSVGTGEIHPLQSTREPYG
;
A
#
# COMPACT_ATOMS: atom_id res chain seq x y z
N MET A 1 -24.55 40.22 38.35
CA MET A 1 -24.28 38.90 37.74
C MET A 1 -23.33 38.95 36.51
N LYS A 2 -22.34 39.87 36.44
CA LYS A 2 -21.45 40.03 35.26
C LYS A 2 -19.98 39.60 35.49
N ARG A 3 -19.64 39.04 36.65
CA ARG A 3 -18.26 38.67 37.02
C ARG A 3 -17.87 37.21 36.74
N PHE A 4 -18.84 36.33 36.47
CA PHE A 4 -18.61 34.90 36.20
C PHE A 4 -18.62 34.54 34.70
N LEU A 5 -19.09 35.46 33.85
CA LEU A 5 -19.13 35.26 32.40
C LEU A 5 -17.76 34.95 31.75
N PRO A 6 -16.65 35.63 32.10
CA PRO A 6 -15.35 35.32 31.49
C PRO A 6 -14.80 33.94 31.92
N TRP A 7 -15.12 33.48 33.13
CA TRP A 7 -14.72 32.15 33.62
C TRP A 7 -15.48 31.02 32.93
N ILE A 8 -16.76 31.25 32.59
CA ILE A 8 -17.57 30.29 31.82
C ILE A 8 -17.02 30.16 30.39
N ILE A 9 -16.69 31.29 29.75
CA ILE A 9 -16.09 31.28 28.40
C ILE A 9 -14.74 30.57 28.41
N PHE A 10 -13.91 30.82 29.43
CA PHE A 10 -12.62 30.14 29.58
C PHE A 10 -12.78 28.63 29.80
N ALA A 11 -13.72 28.20 30.63
CA ALA A 11 -14.00 26.78 30.86
C ALA A 11 -14.51 26.08 29.60
N ILE A 12 -15.35 26.75 28.80
CA ILE A 12 -15.82 26.23 27.51
C ILE A 12 -14.64 26.13 26.52
N ALA A 13 -13.83 27.18 26.39
CA ALA A 13 -12.68 27.18 25.48
C ALA A 13 -11.64 26.11 25.88
N ALA A 14 -11.34 25.97 27.17
CA ALA A 14 -10.45 24.94 27.69
C ALA A 14 -11.02 23.53 27.48
N GLY A 15 -12.33 23.35 27.67
CA GLY A 15 -13.02 22.10 27.37
C GLY A 15 -12.96 21.71 25.89
N SER A 16 -13.16 22.68 24.98
CA SER A 16 -13.06 22.47 23.52
C SER A 16 -11.67 22.04 23.08
N ILE A 17 -10.63 22.63 23.68
CA ILE A 17 -9.23 22.28 23.38
C ILE A 17 -8.88 20.90 23.97
N ALA A 18 -9.35 20.59 25.18
CA ALA A 18 -9.13 19.30 25.82
C ALA A 18 -9.79 18.14 25.05
N VAL A 19 -11.01 18.34 24.53
CA VAL A 19 -11.72 17.34 23.70
C VAL A 19 -10.96 17.02 22.41
N ASN A 20 -10.23 17.98 21.85
CA ASN A 20 -9.39 17.77 20.67
C ASN A 20 -8.07 17.04 20.99
N TRP A 21 -7.71 16.91 22.27
CA TRP A 21 -6.51 16.20 22.73
C TRP A 21 -6.79 14.80 23.29
N LEU A 22 -8.06 14.45 23.50
CA LEU A 22 -8.43 13.07 23.82
C LEU A 22 -8.29 12.20 22.55
N PRO A 23 -7.51 11.11 22.59
CA PRO A 23 -7.47 10.17 21.48
C PRO A 23 -8.89 9.63 21.24
N PRO A 24 -9.35 9.51 19.98
CA PRO A 24 -10.66 8.98 19.69
C PRO A 24 -10.79 7.61 20.33
N LYS A 25 -11.90 7.39 21.07
CA LYS A 25 -12.22 6.08 21.64
C LYS A 25 -12.37 5.10 20.48
N THR A 26 -11.38 4.23 20.30
CA THR A 26 -11.45 3.12 19.34
C THR A 26 -12.59 2.20 19.76
N ALA A 27 -13.47 1.86 18.81
CA ALA A 27 -14.50 0.87 19.04
C ALA A 27 -13.83 -0.48 19.34
N LYS A 28 -14.48 -1.33 20.13
CA LYS A 28 -13.90 -2.56 20.74
C LYS A 28 -13.37 -3.62 19.75
N ASN A 29 -13.54 -3.41 18.44
CA ASN A 29 -13.09 -4.26 17.33
C ASN A 29 -12.23 -3.51 16.28
N ASP A 30 -11.85 -2.24 16.51
CA ASP A 30 -10.93 -1.55 15.60
C ASP A 30 -9.51 -2.06 15.78
N ILE A 31 -8.84 -2.38 14.66
CA ILE A 31 -7.41 -2.67 14.63
C ILE A 31 -6.68 -1.48 15.27
N ASP A 32 -5.82 -1.75 16.26
CA ASP A 32 -4.95 -0.73 16.85
C ASP A 32 -3.90 -0.31 15.82
N LEU A 33 -4.24 0.70 15.01
CA LEU A 33 -3.39 1.23 13.96
C LEU A 33 -2.10 1.83 14.49
N THR A 34 -2.05 2.22 15.77
CA THR A 34 -0.83 2.68 16.41
C THR A 34 0.14 1.52 16.63
N LYS A 35 -0.33 0.36 17.08
CA LYS A 35 0.50 -0.86 17.16
C LYS A 35 0.85 -1.38 15.78
N PHE A 36 -0.12 -1.43 14.86
CA PHE A 36 0.11 -1.90 13.49
C PHE A 36 1.15 -1.04 12.76
N GLY A 37 1.13 0.28 12.96
CA GLY A 37 2.12 1.19 12.39
C GLY A 37 3.56 0.99 12.90
N LYS A 38 3.76 0.32 14.04
CA LYS A 38 5.09 0.01 14.58
C LYS A 38 5.75 -1.21 13.93
N ILE A 39 5.01 -1.97 13.11
CA ILE A 39 5.58 -3.15 12.45
C ILE A 39 6.74 -2.70 11.56
N PRO A 40 7.96 -3.27 11.75
CA PRO A 40 9.11 -2.92 10.94
C PRO A 40 8.97 -3.50 9.54
N VAL A 41 9.32 -2.68 8.54
CA VAL A 41 9.32 -3.07 7.13
C VAL A 41 10.54 -2.47 6.43
N LEU A 42 11.03 -3.12 5.38
CA LEU A 42 12.11 -2.57 4.55
C LEU A 42 11.55 -1.90 3.30
N VAL A 43 11.96 -0.64 3.08
CA VAL A 43 11.61 0.16 1.90
C VAL A 43 12.81 1.03 1.54
N GLY A 44 13.26 0.95 0.29
CA GLY A 44 14.42 1.71 -0.19
C GLY A 44 15.71 1.35 0.55
N GLY A 45 15.91 0.07 0.87
CA GLY A 45 17.11 -0.42 1.57
C GLY A 45 17.18 -0.14 3.06
N ARG A 46 16.18 0.54 3.65
CA ARG A 46 16.15 0.88 5.07
C ARG A 46 14.92 0.29 5.78
N VAL A 47 15.17 -0.35 6.92
CA VAL A 47 14.11 -0.78 7.84
C VAL A 47 13.55 0.45 8.55
N LYS A 48 12.23 0.60 8.52
CA LYS A 48 11.48 1.66 9.21
C LYS A 48 10.11 1.15 9.64
N PRO A 49 9.46 1.80 10.61
CA PRO A 49 8.09 1.47 10.95
C PRO A 49 7.14 1.72 9.76
N LEU A 50 6.09 0.91 9.67
CA LEU A 50 5.06 1.03 8.64
C LEU A 50 4.37 2.41 8.65
N ASP A 51 4.26 3.06 9.81
CA ASP A 51 3.70 4.41 9.94
C ASP A 51 4.47 5.47 9.13
N THR A 52 5.78 5.28 9.01
CA THR A 52 6.68 6.18 8.30
C THR A 52 6.50 5.99 6.80
N VAL A 53 6.28 4.74 6.37
CA VAL A 53 5.89 4.44 4.98
C VAL A 53 4.56 5.12 4.67
N ALA A 54 3.54 4.96 5.52
CA ALA A 54 2.23 5.56 5.33
C ALA A 54 2.30 7.08 5.17
N ARG A 55 2.96 7.76 6.11
CA ARG A 55 3.12 9.22 6.10
C ARG A 55 3.88 9.73 4.90
N ASN A 56 4.98 9.08 4.54
CA ASN A 56 5.81 9.52 3.41
C ASN A 56 5.12 9.27 2.08
N SER A 57 4.48 8.11 1.90
CA SER A 57 3.75 7.80 0.69
C SER A 57 2.57 8.75 0.48
N LEU A 58 1.79 9.03 1.52
CA LEU A 58 0.68 9.98 1.42
C LEU A 58 1.19 11.40 1.17
N LEU A 59 2.31 11.80 1.79
CA LEU A 59 2.92 13.09 1.50
C LEU A 59 3.35 13.22 0.03
N ILE A 60 3.92 12.17 -0.57
CA ILE A 60 4.32 12.16 -1.98
C ILE A 60 3.09 12.27 -2.91
N ILE A 61 2.04 11.51 -2.63
CA ILE A 61 0.86 11.41 -3.52
C ILE A 61 -0.10 12.61 -3.34
N HIS A 62 -0.30 13.05 -2.10
CA HIS A 62 -1.34 14.00 -1.71
C HIS A 62 -0.80 15.36 -1.25
N GLY A 63 0.50 15.45 -0.93
CA GLY A 63 1.12 16.65 -0.36
C GLY A 63 0.80 16.90 1.11
N LYS A 64 0.04 16.02 1.77
CA LYS A 64 -0.29 16.08 3.21
C LYS A 64 -0.27 14.69 3.83
N GLN A 65 -0.19 14.61 5.16
CA GLN A 65 -0.21 13.34 5.91
C GLN A 65 -1.60 12.98 6.46
N GLU A 66 -2.64 13.72 6.09
CA GLU A 66 -4.04 13.43 6.36
C GLU A 66 -4.85 13.58 5.08
N LEU A 67 -5.89 12.76 4.92
CA LEU A 67 -6.85 12.87 3.85
C LEU A 67 -8.19 13.39 4.40
N ARG A 68 -8.81 14.32 3.68
CA ARG A 68 -10.17 14.80 3.97
C ARG A 68 -11.12 14.22 2.93
N LEU A 69 -12.08 13.45 3.42
CA LEU A 69 -13.15 12.87 2.60
C LEU A 69 -14.38 13.77 2.63
N GLU A 70 -15.34 13.44 1.77
CA GLU A 70 -16.67 14.04 1.79
C GLU A 70 -17.34 13.89 3.17
N GLY A 71 -18.22 14.84 3.50
CA GLY A 71 -18.87 14.88 4.82
C GLY A 71 -17.95 15.26 5.99
N GLY A 72 -16.71 15.71 5.71
CA GLY A 72 -15.78 16.20 6.73
C GLY A 72 -15.00 15.11 7.47
N ARG A 73 -15.16 13.84 7.08
CA ARG A 73 -14.39 12.72 7.65
C ARG A 73 -12.91 12.88 7.32
N ARG A 74 -12.04 12.62 8.30
CA ARG A 74 -10.59 12.63 8.12
C ARG A 74 -10.03 11.22 8.24
N LEU A 75 -9.10 10.87 7.37
CA LEU A 75 -8.30 9.67 7.48
C LEU A 75 -6.85 10.06 7.81
N SER A 76 -6.29 9.42 8.83
CA SER A 76 -4.85 9.43 9.05
C SER A 76 -4.13 8.67 7.95
N ALA A 77 -2.82 8.94 7.78
CA ALA A 77 -1.99 8.19 6.84
C ALA A 77 -2.05 6.66 7.07
N MET A 78 -2.10 6.21 8.33
CA MET A 78 -2.19 4.78 8.64
C MET A 78 -3.54 4.17 8.26
N GLN A 79 -4.65 4.88 8.46
CA GLN A 79 -5.96 4.43 8.00
C GLN A 79 -5.96 4.28 6.48
N TRP A 80 -5.52 5.33 5.79
CA TRP A 80 -5.39 5.32 4.33
C TRP A 80 -4.52 4.17 3.83
N LEU A 81 -3.32 3.97 4.40
CA LEU A 81 -2.44 2.90 3.97
C LEU A 81 -3.06 1.52 4.24
N THR A 82 -3.74 1.34 5.36
CA THR A 82 -4.43 0.07 5.67
C THR A 82 -5.49 -0.24 4.62
N ASP A 83 -6.28 0.75 4.22
CA ASP A 83 -7.25 0.58 3.14
C ASP A 83 -6.53 0.28 1.81
N VAL A 84 -5.42 0.93 1.48
CA VAL A 84 -4.64 0.63 0.25
C VAL A 84 -4.10 -0.81 0.27
N LEU A 85 -3.59 -1.28 1.39
CA LEU A 85 -3.00 -2.61 1.52
C LEU A 85 -4.04 -3.74 1.53
N PHE A 86 -5.18 -3.51 2.19
CA PHE A 86 -6.13 -4.58 2.53
C PHE A 86 -7.53 -4.42 1.92
N ASN A 87 -7.88 -3.21 1.48
CA ASN A 87 -9.20 -2.88 0.94
C ASN A 87 -9.09 -1.94 -0.28
N ALA A 88 -8.26 -2.36 -1.23
CA ALA A 88 -7.98 -1.64 -2.47
C ALA A 88 -9.23 -1.06 -3.16
N PRO A 89 -10.35 -1.79 -3.33
CA PRO A 89 -11.54 -1.24 -3.98
C PRO A 89 -12.14 -0.02 -3.28
N VAL A 90 -12.03 0.05 -1.95
CA VAL A 90 -12.47 1.23 -1.17
C VAL A 90 -11.45 2.36 -1.30
N ALA A 91 -10.15 2.03 -1.17
CA ALA A 91 -9.09 3.03 -1.28
C ALA A 91 -8.99 3.65 -2.68
N ASP A 92 -9.34 2.91 -3.73
CA ASP A 92 -9.30 3.36 -5.13
C ASP A 92 -10.27 4.52 -5.37
N GLN A 93 -11.28 4.69 -4.51
CA GLN A 93 -12.28 5.77 -4.58
C GLN A 93 -11.86 7.04 -3.81
N TYR A 94 -10.79 6.98 -3.02
CA TYR A 94 -10.36 8.12 -2.22
C TYR A 94 -9.76 9.22 -3.08
N PRO A 95 -10.15 10.50 -2.89
CA PRO A 95 -9.63 11.64 -3.65
C PRO A 95 -8.22 12.01 -3.18
N VAL A 96 -7.23 11.18 -3.50
CA VAL A 96 -5.87 11.27 -2.95
C VAL A 96 -4.90 11.99 -3.89
N PHE A 97 -5.08 11.88 -5.21
CA PHE A 97 -4.14 12.42 -6.19
C PHE A 97 -4.41 13.89 -6.47
N VAL A 98 -3.33 14.68 -6.50
CA VAL A 98 -3.39 16.11 -6.81
C VAL A 98 -3.03 16.35 -8.26
N VAL A 99 -3.92 16.97 -9.02
CA VAL A 99 -3.64 17.45 -10.39
C VAL A 99 -4.01 18.92 -10.46
N GLN A 100 -3.00 19.78 -10.64
CA GLN A 100 -3.17 21.24 -10.70
C GLN A 100 -2.96 21.83 -12.09
N ASN A 101 -2.37 21.06 -13.00
CA ASN A 101 -2.06 21.53 -14.33
C ASN A 101 -3.26 21.28 -15.26
N SER A 102 -3.79 22.34 -15.88
CA SER A 102 -4.96 22.27 -16.76
C SER A 102 -4.70 21.50 -18.05
N GLU A 103 -3.47 21.52 -18.58
CA GLU A 103 -3.11 20.72 -19.77
C GLU A 103 -3.10 19.22 -19.44
N VAL A 104 -2.68 18.84 -18.21
CA VAL A 104 -2.78 17.46 -17.74
C VAL A 104 -4.25 17.03 -17.59
N LEU A 105 -5.13 17.90 -17.11
CA LEU A 105 -6.57 17.60 -17.07
C LEU A 105 -7.17 17.48 -18.48
N GLY A 106 -6.75 18.35 -19.40
CA GLY A 106 -7.17 18.33 -20.80
C GLY A 106 -6.82 17.02 -21.51
N LEU A 107 -5.75 16.33 -21.09
CA LEU A 107 -5.39 15.00 -21.58
C LEU A 107 -6.52 13.96 -21.42
N PHE A 108 -7.34 14.14 -20.40
CA PHE A 108 -8.46 13.25 -20.05
C PHE A 108 -9.82 13.81 -20.49
N GLY A 109 -9.83 14.96 -21.18
CA GLY A 109 -11.06 15.69 -21.50
C GLY A 109 -11.71 16.34 -20.29
N TRP A 110 -10.96 16.59 -19.21
CA TRP A 110 -11.48 17.24 -18.00
C TRP A 110 -11.18 18.74 -18.02
N GLU A 111 -12.15 19.52 -17.59
CA GLU A 111 -11.99 20.97 -17.45
C GLU A 111 -11.39 21.33 -16.10
N GLN A 112 -10.63 22.43 -16.08
CA GLN A 112 -10.15 23.00 -14.83
C GLN A 112 -11.33 23.49 -14.00
N SER A 113 -11.41 23.04 -12.76
CA SER A 113 -12.39 23.50 -11.77
C SER A 113 -11.71 23.74 -10.41
N ASP A 114 -12.49 24.11 -9.41
CA ASP A 114 -12.03 24.21 -8.01
C ASP A 114 -11.65 22.84 -7.41
N ARG A 115 -11.96 21.74 -8.11
CA ARG A 115 -11.60 20.38 -7.74
C ARG A 115 -10.10 20.16 -7.91
N LYS A 116 -9.42 19.86 -6.80
CA LYS A 116 -7.97 19.61 -6.78
C LYS A 116 -7.58 18.14 -6.67
N TYR A 117 -8.52 17.30 -6.23
CA TYR A 117 -8.24 15.94 -5.81
C TYR A 117 -9.07 14.92 -6.60
N PHE A 118 -8.39 13.87 -7.04
CA PHE A 118 -8.90 12.81 -7.90
C PHE A 118 -8.58 11.44 -7.30
N SER A 119 -9.38 10.44 -7.62
CA SER A 119 -9.22 9.07 -7.14
C SER A 119 -8.41 8.21 -8.09
N PHE A 120 -7.90 7.07 -7.62
CA PHE A 120 -7.21 6.12 -8.50
C PHE A 120 -8.17 5.60 -9.58
N ALA A 121 -9.41 5.32 -9.20
CA ALA A 121 -10.45 4.79 -10.08
C ALA A 121 -10.69 5.69 -11.30
N GLU A 122 -10.61 7.01 -11.13
CA GLU A 122 -10.78 7.97 -12.22
C GLU A 122 -9.64 7.93 -13.24
N PHE A 123 -8.44 7.56 -12.82
CA PHE A 123 -7.28 7.44 -13.72
C PHE A 123 -7.14 6.06 -14.36
N MET A 124 -7.88 5.04 -13.88
CA MET A 124 -7.80 3.68 -14.42
C MET A 124 -7.92 3.60 -15.95
N PRO A 125 -8.84 4.30 -16.62
CA PRO A 125 -8.95 4.27 -18.09
C PRO A 125 -7.73 4.89 -18.81
N PHE A 126 -6.94 5.71 -18.11
CA PHE A 126 -5.88 6.54 -18.68
C PHE A 126 -4.47 6.10 -18.28
N LEU A 127 -4.32 5.03 -17.48
CA LEU A 127 -3.01 4.62 -16.93
C LEU A 127 -1.93 4.45 -18.00
N ARG A 128 -2.27 3.82 -19.14
CA ARG A 128 -1.33 3.62 -20.25
C ARG A 128 -0.85 4.96 -20.83
N GLN A 129 -1.78 5.88 -21.07
CA GLN A 129 -1.46 7.20 -21.63
C GLN A 129 -0.61 8.02 -20.65
N ILE A 130 -0.92 7.96 -19.36
CA ILE A 130 -0.14 8.61 -18.30
C ILE A 130 1.27 8.03 -18.22
N ASP A 131 1.42 6.71 -18.28
CA ASP A 131 2.73 6.05 -18.25
C ASP A 131 3.58 6.43 -19.48
N GLU A 132 2.99 6.39 -20.68
CA GLU A 132 3.67 6.77 -21.93
C GLU A 132 4.16 8.24 -21.88
N GLN A 133 3.28 9.18 -21.55
CA GLN A 133 3.60 10.61 -21.50
C GLN A 133 4.58 10.97 -20.37
N GLY A 134 4.39 10.38 -19.19
CA GLY A 134 5.30 10.54 -18.07
C GLY A 134 6.67 9.92 -18.36
N GLY A 135 6.72 8.77 -19.02
CA GLY A 135 7.97 8.13 -19.44
C GLY A 135 8.76 8.95 -20.46
N GLN A 136 8.10 9.66 -21.39
CA GLN A 136 8.80 10.63 -22.25
C GLN A 136 9.34 11.82 -21.45
N SER A 137 8.56 12.31 -20.50
CA SER A 137 8.93 13.45 -19.65
C SER A 137 10.12 13.13 -18.74
N ASP A 138 10.26 11.89 -18.29
CA ASP A 138 11.34 11.44 -17.40
C ASP A 138 12.72 11.47 -18.05
N LYS A 139 12.78 11.36 -19.39
CA LYS A 139 14.03 11.44 -20.18
C LYS A 139 14.68 12.82 -20.17
N LEU A 140 13.91 13.85 -19.83
CA LEU A 140 14.39 15.23 -19.74
C LEU A 140 14.85 15.54 -18.32
N GLU A 141 15.86 16.39 -18.16
CA GLU A 141 16.22 16.92 -16.85
C GLU A 141 15.10 17.79 -16.28
N ALA A 142 15.00 17.88 -14.95
CA ALA A 142 13.91 18.61 -14.28
C ALA A 142 13.78 20.07 -14.75
N VAL A 143 14.88 20.77 -15.01
CA VAL A 143 14.90 22.17 -15.47
C VAL A 143 14.46 22.34 -16.94
N GLN A 144 14.47 21.27 -17.72
CA GLN A 144 14.08 21.27 -19.13
C GLN A 144 12.61 20.90 -19.32
N ARG A 145 11.94 20.40 -18.28
CA ARG A 145 10.55 19.96 -18.34
C ARG A 145 9.60 21.16 -18.33
N SER A 146 8.63 21.15 -19.23
CA SER A 146 7.48 22.05 -19.15
C SER A 146 6.63 21.79 -17.90
N ALA A 147 5.71 22.71 -17.60
CA ALA A 147 4.75 22.52 -16.51
C ALA A 147 3.87 21.27 -16.71
N TYR A 148 3.44 21.00 -17.96
CA TYR A 148 2.74 19.78 -18.32
C TYR A 148 3.59 18.53 -18.09
N GLN A 149 4.83 18.51 -18.59
CA GLN A 149 5.74 17.36 -18.46
C GLN A 149 6.06 17.04 -16.99
N SER A 150 6.27 18.08 -16.18
CA SER A 150 6.45 17.91 -14.74
C SER A 150 5.18 17.39 -14.07
N GLY A 151 4.02 17.92 -14.45
CA GLY A 151 2.72 17.51 -13.92
C GLY A 151 2.38 16.05 -14.23
N ILE A 152 2.51 15.63 -15.48
CA ILE A 152 2.19 14.25 -15.89
C ILE A 152 3.18 13.24 -15.31
N LEU A 153 4.47 13.59 -15.19
CA LEU A 153 5.47 12.74 -14.54
C LEU A 153 5.18 12.59 -13.04
N ASN A 154 4.82 13.65 -12.35
CA ASN A 154 4.44 13.59 -10.94
C ASN A 154 3.19 12.71 -10.73
N LEU A 155 2.17 12.87 -11.59
CA LEU A 155 0.98 12.02 -11.55
C LEU A 155 1.32 10.55 -11.78
N ARG A 156 2.11 10.25 -12.82
CA ARG A 156 2.62 8.89 -13.10
C ARG A 156 3.33 8.28 -11.89
N ASN A 157 4.27 9.01 -11.30
CA ASN A 157 5.05 8.53 -10.16
C ASN A 157 4.17 8.28 -8.93
N GLY A 158 3.19 9.15 -8.68
CA GLY A 158 2.20 8.97 -7.62
C GLY A 158 1.33 7.71 -7.84
N LEU A 159 0.81 7.53 -9.05
CA LEU A 159 0.01 6.36 -9.42
C LEU A 159 0.80 5.05 -9.33
N ALA A 160 2.06 5.06 -9.80
CA ALA A 160 2.95 3.92 -9.70
C ALA A 160 3.25 3.55 -8.24
N LEU A 161 3.56 4.55 -7.39
CA LEU A 161 3.75 4.33 -5.95
C LEU A 161 2.49 3.72 -5.32
N TYR A 162 1.31 4.26 -5.64
CA TYR A 162 0.04 3.75 -5.14
C TYR A 162 -0.20 2.29 -5.55
N GLN A 163 -0.02 1.95 -6.83
CA GLN A 163 -0.22 0.59 -7.33
C GLN A 163 0.75 -0.41 -6.70
N ARG A 164 2.01 -0.01 -6.47
CA ARG A 164 3.00 -0.83 -5.77
C ARG A 164 2.66 -1.04 -4.29
N LEU A 165 2.15 0.00 -3.60
CA LEU A 165 1.64 -0.15 -2.23
C LEU A 165 0.49 -1.16 -2.20
N LYS A 166 -0.48 -0.99 -3.09
CA LYS A 166 -1.65 -1.86 -3.25
C LYS A 166 -1.29 -3.34 -3.42
N ASN A 167 -0.17 -3.60 -4.09
CA ASN A 167 0.38 -4.94 -4.34
C ASN A 167 1.63 -5.24 -3.49
N SER A 168 1.71 -4.77 -2.25
CA SER A 168 2.84 -5.10 -1.36
C SER A 168 2.57 -6.26 -0.39
N ILE A 169 1.31 -6.49 -0.01
CA ILE A 169 0.94 -7.48 1.01
C ILE A 169 0.07 -8.59 0.45
N GLN A 170 -0.96 -8.21 -0.30
CA GLN A 170 -1.85 -9.16 -0.97
C GLN A 170 -2.03 -8.74 -2.44
N PRO A 171 -2.32 -9.69 -3.33
CA PRO A 171 -2.57 -9.35 -4.73
C PRO A 171 -3.85 -8.54 -4.87
N GLU A 172 -3.83 -7.58 -5.80
CA GLU A 172 -5.03 -6.86 -6.20
C GLU A 172 -6.15 -7.83 -6.66
N GLY A 173 -7.38 -7.51 -6.26
CA GLY A 173 -8.56 -8.31 -6.59
C GLY A 173 -8.77 -9.57 -5.72
N ALA A 174 -7.89 -9.83 -4.74
CA ALA A 174 -8.13 -10.90 -3.77
C ALA A 174 -9.37 -10.59 -2.91
N GLN A 175 -10.38 -11.47 -2.94
CA GLN A 175 -11.60 -11.29 -2.14
C GLN A 175 -11.42 -11.86 -0.72
N ASN A 176 -10.80 -13.04 -0.63
CA ASN A 176 -10.49 -13.69 0.64
C ASN A 176 -9.07 -14.26 0.57
N PHE A 177 -8.10 -13.35 0.67
CA PHE A 177 -6.69 -13.72 0.56
C PHE A 177 -6.27 -14.77 1.59
N ALA A 178 -6.86 -14.75 2.80
CA ALA A 178 -6.58 -15.75 3.83
C ALA A 178 -6.99 -17.17 3.39
N ALA A 179 -8.17 -17.33 2.78
CA ALA A 179 -8.62 -18.61 2.25
C ALA A 179 -7.80 -19.06 1.03
N GLU A 180 -7.47 -18.13 0.13
CA GLU A 180 -6.60 -18.40 -1.02
C GLU A 180 -5.22 -18.88 -0.55
N LEU A 181 -4.63 -18.21 0.43
CA LEU A 181 -3.36 -18.60 1.02
C LEU A 181 -3.44 -19.99 1.64
N GLN A 182 -4.47 -20.29 2.43
CA GLN A 182 -4.66 -21.62 3.02
C GLN A 182 -4.79 -22.73 1.96
N ALA A 183 -5.46 -22.46 0.85
CA ALA A 183 -5.55 -23.41 -0.26
C ALA A 183 -4.18 -23.65 -0.89
N PHE A 184 -3.42 -22.57 -1.14
CA PHE A 184 -2.06 -22.66 -1.65
C PHE A 184 -1.12 -23.43 -0.72
N VAL A 185 -1.16 -23.16 0.59
CA VAL A 185 -0.40 -23.89 1.60
C VAL A 185 -0.64 -25.40 1.51
N LYS A 186 -1.89 -25.81 1.31
CA LYS A 186 -2.27 -27.23 1.20
C LYS A 186 -1.80 -27.87 -0.10
N SER A 187 -1.68 -27.12 -1.19
CA SER A 187 -1.21 -27.65 -2.48
C SER A 187 0.31 -27.73 -2.58
N VAL A 188 1.05 -26.91 -1.81
CA VAL A 188 2.52 -26.83 -1.83
C VAL A 188 3.23 -28.19 -1.74
N PRO A 189 2.93 -29.09 -0.77
CA PRO A 189 3.66 -30.36 -0.67
C PRO A 189 3.54 -31.25 -1.90
N GLY A 190 2.35 -31.29 -2.51
CA GLY A 190 2.09 -32.07 -3.72
C GLY A 190 2.80 -31.49 -4.94
N ALA A 191 2.74 -30.15 -5.10
CA ALA A 191 3.44 -29.45 -6.17
C ALA A 191 4.98 -29.57 -6.03
N ALA A 192 5.51 -29.43 -4.82
CA ALA A 192 6.94 -29.58 -4.52
C ALA A 192 7.46 -31.00 -4.82
N LYS A 193 6.65 -32.03 -4.52
CA LYS A 193 6.97 -33.41 -4.89
C LYS A 193 7.02 -33.58 -6.41
N ALA A 194 5.97 -33.17 -7.12
CA ALA A 194 5.90 -33.26 -8.57
C ALA A 194 7.02 -32.46 -9.27
N ALA A 195 7.42 -31.32 -8.72
CA ALA A 195 8.53 -30.51 -9.25
C ALA A 195 9.87 -31.26 -9.15
N ARG A 196 10.16 -31.88 -8.00
CA ARG A 196 11.38 -32.68 -7.80
C ARG A 196 11.41 -33.91 -8.72
N GLU A 197 10.31 -34.65 -8.82
CA GLU A 197 10.20 -35.81 -9.74
C GLU A 197 10.49 -35.38 -11.18
N ARG A 198 9.92 -34.24 -11.62
CA ARG A 198 10.19 -33.66 -12.94
C ARG A 198 11.67 -33.32 -13.15
N GLU A 199 12.33 -32.70 -12.17
CA GLU A 199 13.76 -32.35 -12.24
C GLU A 199 14.66 -33.58 -12.33
N MET A 200 14.29 -34.66 -11.65
CA MET A 200 15.01 -35.94 -11.69
C MET A 200 14.72 -36.78 -12.94
N GLY A 201 13.85 -36.29 -13.84
CA GLY A 201 13.44 -37.02 -15.05
C GLY A 201 12.52 -38.22 -14.77
N GLU A 202 11.89 -38.24 -13.59
CA GLU A 202 10.92 -39.26 -13.19
C GLU A 202 9.52 -38.94 -13.72
N ASN A 203 8.62 -39.93 -13.65
CA ASN A 203 7.19 -39.67 -13.88
C ASN A 203 6.63 -38.81 -12.75
N PHE A 204 6.01 -37.69 -13.10
CA PHE A 204 5.47 -36.73 -12.15
C PHE A 204 4.00 -36.42 -12.43
N ASP A 205 3.27 -36.00 -11.40
CA ASP A 205 1.87 -35.57 -11.53
C ASP A 205 1.80 -34.11 -12.06
N LYS A 206 1.60 -33.98 -13.37
CA LYS A 206 1.44 -32.67 -14.03
C LYS A 206 0.26 -31.88 -13.48
N ALA A 207 -0.81 -32.52 -12.99
CA ALA A 207 -1.96 -31.80 -12.43
C ALA A 207 -1.55 -31.01 -11.19
N LYS A 208 -0.68 -31.57 -10.33
CA LYS A 208 -0.18 -30.86 -9.14
C LYS A 208 0.62 -29.60 -9.44
N LEU A 209 1.33 -29.58 -10.58
CA LEU A 209 2.03 -28.37 -11.03
C LEU A 209 1.06 -27.35 -11.61
N ASN A 210 0.05 -27.80 -12.37
CA ASN A 210 -0.97 -26.93 -12.92
C ASN A 210 -1.83 -26.29 -11.81
N ASP A 211 -2.11 -27.01 -10.73
CA ASP A 211 -2.91 -26.54 -9.57
C ASP A 211 -2.32 -25.26 -8.93
N VAL A 212 -0.99 -25.07 -9.03
CA VAL A 212 -0.31 -23.91 -8.44
C VAL A 212 0.17 -22.87 -9.45
N ALA A 213 0.08 -23.15 -10.76
CA ALA A 213 0.70 -22.31 -11.79
C ALA A 213 0.15 -20.87 -11.83
N GLU A 214 -1.18 -20.71 -11.77
CA GLU A 214 -1.80 -19.38 -11.75
C GLU A 214 -1.47 -18.62 -10.45
N VAL A 215 -1.43 -19.32 -9.32
CA VAL A 215 -1.09 -18.75 -8.01
C VAL A 215 0.38 -18.30 -7.98
N ILE A 216 1.28 -19.07 -8.58
CA ILE A 216 2.68 -18.71 -8.75
C ILE A 216 2.81 -17.40 -9.54
N GLN A 217 2.18 -17.30 -10.71
CA GLN A 217 2.18 -16.06 -11.50
C GLN A 217 1.63 -14.87 -10.72
N LYS A 218 0.58 -15.08 -9.91
CA LYS A 218 0.01 -14.06 -9.03
C LYS A 218 1.01 -13.59 -7.98
N TYR A 219 1.78 -14.50 -7.37
CA TYR A 219 2.78 -14.17 -6.35
C TYR A 219 4.09 -13.62 -6.93
N GLU A 220 4.45 -14.00 -8.17
CA GLU A 220 5.53 -13.37 -8.92
C GLU A 220 5.23 -11.88 -9.14
N ARG A 221 4.04 -11.56 -9.68
CA ARG A 221 3.58 -10.17 -9.84
C ARG A 221 3.51 -9.42 -8.51
N LEU A 222 3.04 -10.07 -7.44
CA LEU A 222 3.03 -9.48 -6.10
C LEU A 222 4.45 -9.13 -5.63
N SER A 223 5.42 -9.99 -5.91
CA SER A 223 6.82 -9.76 -5.56
C SER A 223 7.42 -8.60 -6.35
N GLU A 224 7.22 -8.59 -7.67
CA GLU A 224 7.72 -7.55 -8.58
C GLU A 224 7.17 -6.15 -8.24
N MET A 225 5.89 -6.09 -7.85
CA MET A 225 5.21 -4.84 -7.51
C MET A 225 5.44 -4.39 -6.08
N ALA A 226 6.02 -5.21 -5.20
CA ALA A 226 6.17 -4.88 -3.79
C ALA A 226 6.95 -3.57 -3.60
N TYR A 227 6.31 -2.58 -2.97
CA TYR A 227 7.00 -1.40 -2.44
C TYR A 227 7.55 -1.67 -1.05
N VAL A 228 6.83 -2.49 -0.27
CA VAL A 228 7.11 -2.81 1.12
C VAL A 228 7.56 -4.26 1.24
N LEU A 229 8.79 -4.47 1.72
CA LEU A 229 9.25 -5.81 2.10
C LEU A 229 8.84 -6.04 3.56
N ALA A 230 7.77 -6.81 3.75
CA ALA A 230 7.13 -7.04 5.04
C ALA A 230 7.59 -8.32 5.76
N VAL A 231 8.40 -9.15 5.09
CA VAL A 231 8.90 -10.41 5.65
C VAL A 231 10.31 -10.18 6.19
N PRO A 232 10.53 -10.19 7.52
CA PRO A 232 11.87 -10.07 8.06
C PRO A 232 12.70 -11.32 7.77
N PRO A 233 14.03 -11.20 7.74
CA PRO A 233 14.90 -12.36 7.65
C PRO A 233 14.78 -13.22 8.91
N VAL A 234 14.87 -14.55 8.75
CA VAL A 234 14.91 -15.51 9.87
C VAL A 234 16.27 -15.47 10.56
N GLU A 235 17.33 -15.29 9.78
CA GLU A 235 18.69 -15.19 10.25
C GLU A 235 19.11 -13.72 10.43
N LYS A 236 20.04 -13.47 11.36
CA LYS A 236 20.49 -12.11 11.72
C LYS A 236 21.06 -11.31 10.53
N ASN A 237 21.63 -11.99 9.53
CA ASN A 237 22.23 -11.38 8.34
C ASN A 237 21.45 -11.70 7.05
N GLY A 238 20.23 -12.21 7.16
CA GLY A 238 19.41 -12.50 5.98
C GLY A 238 18.77 -11.26 5.37
N ASP A 239 18.18 -11.44 4.19
CA ASP A 239 17.48 -10.37 3.49
C ASP A 239 16.00 -10.29 3.85
N TRP A 240 15.50 -9.06 3.94
CA TRP A 240 14.06 -8.77 3.96
C TRP A 240 13.44 -9.17 2.63
N ARG A 241 12.20 -9.68 2.67
CA ARG A 241 11.53 -10.21 1.49
C ARG A 241 10.13 -9.62 1.29
N ALA A 242 9.72 -9.59 0.03
CA ALA A 242 8.34 -9.36 -0.34
C ALA A 242 7.48 -10.56 0.09
N VAL A 243 6.19 -10.32 0.32
CA VAL A 243 5.25 -11.41 0.67
C VAL A 243 5.20 -12.44 -0.47
N GLY A 244 5.14 -11.98 -1.73
CA GLY A 244 5.16 -12.85 -2.91
C GLY A 244 6.37 -13.78 -2.96
N ASP A 245 7.59 -13.25 -2.84
CA ASP A 245 8.82 -14.06 -2.82
C ASP A 245 8.83 -15.10 -1.69
N ASN A 246 8.38 -14.72 -0.49
CA ASN A 246 8.31 -15.66 0.63
C ASN A 246 7.33 -16.82 0.35
N LEU A 247 6.20 -16.54 -0.30
CA LEU A 247 5.23 -17.56 -0.68
C LEU A 247 5.76 -18.47 -1.78
N LEU A 248 6.42 -17.92 -2.80
CA LEU A 248 7.01 -18.71 -3.89
C LEU A 248 8.08 -19.68 -3.39
N ARG A 249 8.94 -19.24 -2.46
CA ARG A 249 9.97 -20.11 -1.86
C ARG A 249 9.40 -21.32 -1.15
N SER A 250 8.20 -21.19 -0.55
CA SER A 250 7.56 -22.33 0.11
C SER A 250 7.26 -23.49 -0.84
N VAL A 251 7.05 -23.22 -2.13
CA VAL A 251 6.88 -24.27 -3.15
C VAL A 251 8.17 -25.06 -3.36
N GLY A 252 9.32 -24.37 -3.38
CA GLY A 252 10.62 -25.02 -3.58
C GLY A 252 11.09 -25.79 -2.35
N THR A 253 10.84 -25.28 -1.15
CA THR A 253 11.26 -25.92 0.12
C THR A 253 10.25 -26.94 0.64
N GLY A 254 8.98 -26.85 0.22
CA GLY A 254 7.87 -27.61 0.81
C GLY A 254 7.47 -27.12 2.21
N GLU A 255 8.07 -26.03 2.70
CA GLU A 255 7.83 -25.47 4.04
C GLU A 255 7.42 -24.00 3.96
N ILE A 256 6.42 -23.61 4.76
CA ILE A 256 6.05 -22.20 4.91
C ILE A 256 6.78 -21.63 6.10
N HIS A 257 7.67 -20.67 5.85
CA HIS A 257 8.30 -19.91 6.91
C HIS A 257 7.27 -18.93 7.50
N PRO A 258 6.90 -19.07 8.78
CA PRO A 258 5.99 -18.13 9.42
C PRO A 258 6.66 -16.76 9.52
N LEU A 259 5.84 -15.70 9.49
CA LEU A 259 6.24 -14.37 9.91
C LEU A 259 6.59 -14.44 11.39
N GLN A 260 7.85 -14.70 11.73
CA GLN A 260 8.28 -14.63 13.12
C GLN A 260 8.15 -13.18 13.59
N SER A 261 7.25 -12.95 14.54
CA SER A 261 7.24 -11.70 15.31
C SER A 261 8.58 -11.62 16.03
N THR A 262 9.43 -10.69 15.60
CA THR A 262 10.67 -10.36 16.30
C THR A 262 10.31 -10.02 17.74
N ARG A 263 10.65 -10.91 18.69
CA ARG A 263 10.75 -10.51 20.10
C ARG A 263 11.77 -9.37 20.16
N GLU A 264 11.39 -8.29 20.82
CA GLU A 264 12.19 -7.07 20.99
C GLU A 264 13.64 -7.40 21.36
N PRO A 265 14.65 -6.84 20.67
CA PRO A 265 16.03 -6.93 21.11
C PRO A 265 16.43 -5.65 21.86
N TYR A 266 15.66 -5.20 22.85
CA TYR A 266 16.11 -4.14 23.77
C TYR A 266 15.48 -4.34 25.16
N GLY A 267 16.24 -5.00 26.04
CA GLY A 267 16.26 -4.63 27.46
C GLY A 267 17.28 -3.53 27.69
#